data_AF-A0A357D610-F1
#
_entry.id   AF-A0A357D610-F1
#
_cell.length_a   1.000
_cell.length_b   1.000
_cell.length_c   1.000
_cell.angle_alpha   90.00
_cell.angle_beta   90.00
_cell.angle_gamma   90.00
#
_symmetry.space_group_name_H-M   'P 1'
#
loop_
_entity.id
_entity.type
_entity.pdbx_description
1 polymer ?
#
loop_
_entity_poly.entity_id
_entity_poly.type
_entity_poly.pdbx_seq_one_letter_code
_entity_poly.pdbx_strand_id
1 'polypeptide(L)'
;MKRYLSRVFSTILIIVLIGSLVGCGEKTPPRAPDLLDEVSRRTFNYFWDFTHPETGLVLDKYIDQTVASIAATGFGLAALPVGVEKGWITR
;
A
#
# COMPACT_ATOMS: atom_id res chain seq x y z
N MET A 1 26.56 -40.96 14.66
CA MET A 1 26.38 -39.79 13.76
C MET A 1 25.19 -39.89 12.80
N LYS A 2 24.94 -41.00 12.08
CA LYS A 2 23.85 -41.10 11.09
C LYS A 2 22.42 -40.84 11.63
N ARG A 3 22.13 -41.20 12.88
CA ARG A 3 20.83 -40.96 13.54
C ARG A 3 20.55 -39.49 13.88
N TYR A 4 21.60 -38.69 14.13
CA TYR A 4 21.46 -37.26 14.42
C TYR A 4 21.15 -36.47 13.13
N LEU A 5 21.90 -36.78 12.06
CA LEU A 5 21.71 -36.17 10.74
C LEU A 5 20.30 -36.42 10.17
N SER A 6 19.75 -37.62 10.37
CA SER A 6 18.38 -37.96 9.95
C SER A 6 17.29 -37.20 10.71
N ARG A 7 17.49 -36.92 12.02
CA ARG A 7 16.54 -36.13 12.82
C ARG A 7 16.53 -34.65 12.44
N VAL A 8 17.70 -34.11 12.12
CA VAL A 8 17.84 -32.72 11.65
C VAL A 8 17.18 -32.55 10.27
N PHE A 9 17.39 -33.49 9.34
CA PHE A 9 16.72 -33.46 8.04
C PHE A 9 15.20 -33.60 8.15
N SER A 10 14.71 -34.49 9.03
CA SER A 10 13.28 -34.70 9.24
C SER A 10 12.59 -33.48 9.86
N THR A 11 13.25 -32.77 10.77
CA THR A 11 12.69 -31.55 11.38
C THR A 11 12.66 -30.39 10.39
N ILE A 12 13.69 -30.23 9.55
CA ILE A 12 13.69 -29.22 8.48
C ILE A 12 12.57 -29.49 7.47
N LEU A 13 12.37 -30.76 7.08
CA LEU A 13 11.31 -31.13 6.13
C LEU A 13 9.90 -30.84 6.69
N ILE A 14 9.69 -31.09 7.98
CA ILE A 14 8.41 -30.80 8.66
C ILE A 14 8.15 -29.29 8.72
N ILE A 15 9.17 -28.47 9.00
CA ILE A 15 9.03 -27.00 9.03
C ILE A 15 8.66 -26.46 7.64
N VAL A 16 9.28 -26.98 6.58
CA VAL A 16 8.97 -26.58 5.19
C VAL A 16 7.54 -26.99 4.79
N LEU A 17 7.10 -28.19 5.18
CA LEU A 17 5.74 -28.68 4.93
C LEU A 17 4.68 -27.84 5.67
N ILE A 18 4.93 -27.47 6.92
CA ILE A 18 4.01 -26.61 7.69
C ILE A 18 3.96 -25.20 7.11
N GLY A 19 5.10 -24.64 6.69
CA GLY A 19 5.15 -23.33 6.03
C GLY A 19 4.35 -23.28 4.72
N SER A 20 4.23 -24.41 4.03
CA SER A 20 3.48 -24.53 2.76
C SER A 20 1.95 -24.50 2.95
N LEU A 21 1.46 -24.88 4.14
CA LEU A 21 0.02 -24.96 4.43
C LEU A 21 -0.60 -23.62 4.87
N VAL A 22 0.20 -22.60 5.14
CA VAL A 22 -0.27 -21.26 5.59
C VAL A 22 -0.64 -20.35 4.40
N GLY A 23 -0.39 -20.77 3.16
CA GLY A 23 -0.47 -19.90 1.97
C GLY A 23 -1.86 -19.67 1.35
N CYS A 24 -2.91 -20.38 1.75
CA CYS A 24 -4.25 -20.23 1.16
C CYS A 24 -5.21 -19.48 2.09
N GLY A 25 -5.00 -18.17 2.26
CA GLY A 25 -6.03 -17.28 2.76
C GLY A 25 -6.90 -16.80 1.60
N GLU A 26 -8.18 -17.20 1.56
CA GLU A 26 -9.16 -16.58 0.66
C GLU A 26 -9.23 -15.08 0.96
N LYS A 27 -8.94 -14.24 -0.04
CA LYS A 27 -9.10 -12.79 0.08
C LYS A 27 -10.60 -12.48 -0.04
N THR A 28 -11.32 -12.52 1.07
CA THR A 28 -12.69 -12.02 1.11
C THR A 28 -12.67 -10.54 0.67
N PRO A 29 -13.51 -10.13 -0.30
CA PRO A 29 -13.56 -8.73 -0.70
C PRO A 29 -13.90 -7.88 0.53
N PRO A 30 -13.25 -6.71 0.70
CA PRO A 30 -13.53 -5.82 1.81
C PRO A 30 -15.01 -5.42 1.81
N ARG A 31 -15.58 -5.22 3.00
CA ARG A 31 -16.93 -4.66 3.12
C ARG A 31 -16.93 -3.24 2.54
N ALA A 32 -18.09 -2.76 2.11
CA ALA A 32 -18.20 -1.45 1.45
C ALA A 32 -17.56 -0.29 2.25
N PRO A 33 -17.73 -0.15 3.59
CA PRO A 33 -17.06 0.90 4.35
C PRO A 33 -15.53 0.79 4.33
N ASP A 34 -15.00 -0.43 4.47
CA ASP A 34 -13.56 -0.70 4.47
C ASP A 34 -12.96 -0.42 3.08
N LEU A 35 -13.69 -0.80 2.02
CA LEU A 35 -13.32 -0.51 0.64
C LEU A 35 -13.27 0.99 0.37
N LEU A 36 -14.25 1.76 0.87
CA LEU A 36 -14.30 3.21 0.68
C LEU A 36 -13.13 3.90 1.38
N ASP A 37 -12.77 3.48 2.60
CA ASP A 37 -11.61 4.06 3.30
C ASP A 37 -10.29 3.72 2.58
N GLU A 38 -10.15 2.48 2.10
CA GLU A 38 -8.99 2.05 1.32
C GLU A 38 -8.85 2.82 0.01
N VAL A 39 -9.92 2.95 -0.77
CA VAL A 39 -9.92 3.70 -2.03
C VAL A 39 -9.64 5.18 -1.76
N SER A 40 -10.23 5.75 -0.71
CA SER A 40 -10.00 7.15 -0.33
C SER A 40 -8.55 7.39 0.03
N ARG A 41 -7.93 6.53 0.86
CA ARG A 41 -6.52 6.63 1.24
C ARG A 41 -5.59 6.48 0.04
N ARG A 42 -5.85 5.50 -0.83
CA ARG A 42 -5.05 5.30 -2.06
C ARG A 42 -5.18 6.48 -3.03
N THR A 43 -6.37 7.08 -3.12
CA THR A 43 -6.59 8.28 -3.93
C THR A 43 -5.86 9.48 -3.35
N PHE A 44 -5.89 9.65 -2.02
CA PHE A 44 -5.12 10.69 -1.34
C PHE A 44 -3.62 10.55 -1.59
N ASN A 45 -3.08 9.33 -1.52
CA ASN A 45 -1.66 9.08 -1.78
C ASN A 45 -1.22 9.58 -3.15
N TYR A 46 -2.11 9.63 -4.15
CA TYR A 46 -1.76 10.23 -5.44
C TYR A 46 -1.33 11.70 -5.27
N PHE A 47 -2.13 12.50 -4.55
CA PHE A 47 -1.84 13.90 -4.32
C PHE A 47 -0.66 14.11 -3.38
N TRP A 48 -0.43 13.19 -2.44
CA TRP A 48 0.70 13.27 -1.53
C TRP A 48 2.04 12.91 -2.20
N ASP A 49 2.06 11.80 -2.93
CA ASP A 49 3.29 11.23 -3.49
C ASP A 49 3.67 11.86 -4.85
N PHE A 50 2.69 12.32 -5.63
CA PHE A 50 2.90 12.87 -6.98
C PHE A 50 2.74 14.40 -7.06
N THR A 51 3.10 15.09 -5.98
CA THR A 51 3.28 16.53 -5.95
C THR A 51 4.76 16.89 -6.10
N HIS A 52 5.08 17.83 -6.97
CA HIS A 52 6.45 18.31 -7.14
C HIS A 52 6.92 19.02 -5.86
N PRO A 53 8.04 18.62 -5.23
CA PRO A 53 8.41 19.09 -3.90
C PRO A 53 8.76 20.58 -3.84
N GLU A 54 9.28 21.15 -4.94
CA GLU A 54 9.67 22.57 -4.96
C GLU A 54 8.52 23.51 -5.32
N THR A 55 7.57 23.07 -6.15
CA THR A 55 6.53 23.95 -6.72
C THR A 55 5.15 23.67 -6.14
N GLY A 56 4.94 22.52 -5.50
CA GLY A 56 3.64 22.09 -4.99
C GLY A 56 2.64 21.70 -6.08
N LEU A 57 3.08 21.59 -7.33
CA LEU A 57 2.20 21.25 -8.45
C LEU A 57 2.01 19.74 -8.57
N VAL A 58 0.75 19.32 -8.75
CA VAL A 58 0.38 17.90 -8.90
C VAL A 58 0.50 17.47 -10.36
N LEU A 59 1.03 16.26 -10.60
CA LEU A 59 1.10 15.65 -11.93
C LEU A 59 -0.29 15.49 -12.58
N ASP A 60 -0.37 15.73 -13.89
CA ASP A 60 -1.61 15.48 -14.66
C ASP A 60 -1.90 13.97 -14.77
N LYS A 61 -0.87 13.16 -15.00
CA LYS A 61 -0.96 11.70 -15.17
C LYS A 61 0.26 11.03 -14.55
N TYR A 62 0.06 9.84 -13.98
CA TYR A 62 1.16 9.04 -13.41
C TYR A 62 2.16 8.53 -14.47
N ILE A 63 1.69 8.18 -15.66
CA ILE A 63 2.51 7.54 -16.71
C ILE A 63 3.52 8.52 -17.32
N ASP A 64 3.14 9.79 -17.44
CA ASP A 64 3.96 10.84 -18.06
C ASP A 64 4.15 11.99 -17.06
N GLN A 65 5.30 11.94 -16.36
CA GLN A 65 5.58 12.79 -15.20
C GLN A 65 6.22 14.13 -15.57
N THR A 66 6.07 14.60 -16.81
CA THR A 66 6.68 15.86 -17.26
C THR A 66 5.72 17.05 -17.19
N VAL A 67 4.43 16.82 -16.99
CA VAL A 67 3.39 17.87 -17.02
C VAL A 67 2.58 17.87 -15.73
N ALA A 68 2.41 19.07 -15.16
CA ALA A 68 1.53 19.31 -14.03
C ALA A 68 0.16 19.83 -14.47
N SER A 69 -0.85 19.62 -13.63
CA SER A 69 -2.24 20.05 -13.88
C SER A 69 -2.74 20.96 -12.77
N ILE A 70 -3.21 22.15 -13.14
CA ILE A 70 -3.79 23.11 -12.18
C ILE A 70 -5.09 22.57 -11.59
N ALA A 71 -5.89 21.84 -12.37
CA ALA A 71 -7.10 21.19 -11.86
C ALA A 71 -6.77 20.10 -10.82
N ALA A 72 -5.80 19.22 -11.13
CA ALA A 72 -5.33 18.21 -10.19
C ALA A 72 -4.74 18.85 -8.92
N THR A 73 -4.00 19.96 -9.06
CA THR A 73 -3.45 20.73 -7.94
C THR A 73 -4.55 21.28 -7.05
N GLY A 74 -5.62 21.85 -7.62
CA GLY A 74 -6.78 22.30 -6.85
C GLY A 74 -7.44 21.18 -6.04
N PHE A 75 -7.58 19.98 -6.63
CA PHE A 75 -8.09 18.81 -5.90
C PHE A 75 -7.11 18.33 -4.81
N GLY A 76 -5.81 18.36 -5.08
CA GLY A 76 -4.78 18.04 -4.08
C GLY A 76 -4.86 18.95 -2.87
N LEU A 77 -5.01 20.27 -3.07
CA LEU A 77 -5.17 21.24 -1.99
C LEU A 77 -6.42 20.94 -1.14
N ALA A 78 -7.52 20.50 -1.75
CA ALA A 78 -8.71 20.07 -1.02
C ALA A 78 -8.52 18.72 -0.30
N ALA A 79 -7.64 17.85 -0.80
CA ALA A 79 -7.35 16.56 -0.20
C ALA A 79 -6.44 16.64 1.04
N LEU A 80 -5.58 17.66 1.14
CA LEU A 80 -4.69 17.88 2.30
C LEU A 80 -5.44 17.90 3.65
N PRO A 81 -6.48 18.74 3.87
CA PRO A 81 -7.21 18.72 5.14
C PRO A 81 -7.90 17.37 5.41
N VAL A 82 -8.36 16.65 4.37
CA VAL A 82 -8.90 15.30 4.54
C VAL A 82 -7.84 14.35 5.08
N GLY A 83 -6.61 14.41 4.55
CA GLY A 83 -5.49 13.61 5.03
C GLY A 83 -5.11 13.91 6.48
N VAL A 84 -5.20 15.17 6.91
CA VAL A 84 -4.97 15.57 8.30
C VAL A 84 -6.09 15.02 9.21
N GLU A 85 -7.35 15.23 8.87
CA GLU A 85 -8.50 14.77 9.66
C GLU A 85 -8.57 13.23 9.77
N LYS A 86 -8.14 12.53 8.71
CA LYS A 86 -8.04 11.06 8.69
C LYS A 86 -6.76 10.52 9.35
N GLY A 87 -5.83 11.39 9.75
CA GLY A 87 -4.56 11.01 10.37
C GLY A 87 -3.58 10.32 9.42
N TRP A 88 -3.70 10.54 8.10
CA TRP A 88 -2.76 10.01 7.11
C TRP A 88 -1.48 10.85 7.03
N ILE A 89 -1.59 12.15 7.31
CA ILE A 89 -0.48 13.12 7.40
C ILE A 89 -0.65 13.99 8.63
N THR A 90 0.43 14.62 9.09
CA THR A 90 0.38 15.64 10.15
C THR A 90 -0.01 17.00 9.58
N ARG A 91 -0.54 17.87 10.45
CA ARG A 91 -0.77 19.28 10.13
C ARG A 91 0.54 20.05 9.97
#